data_AF-A0A962M1E1-F1
#
_entry.id   AF-A0A962M1E1-F1
#
_cell.length_a   1.000
_cell.length_b   1.000
_cell.length_c   1.000
_cell.angle_alpha   90.00
_cell.angle_beta   90.00
_cell.angle_gamma   90.00
#
_symmetry.space_group_name_H-M   'P 1'
#
loop_
_entity.id
_entity.type
_entity.pdbx_description
1 polymer ?
#
loop_
_entity_poly.entity_id
_entity_poly.type
_entity_poly.pdbx_seq_one_letter_code
_entity_poly.pdbx_strand_id
1 'polypeptide(L)' 'MSVGEYSVNKPVISWLLVVIMVGGGLIGFEQMGKLEDPAFTIKSAKILTQYPGATAREVQEELTYHLEDA' A
#
# COMPACT_ATOMS: atom_id res chain seq x y z
N MET A 1 -42.40 -5.97 -7.99
CA MET A 1 -41.64 -5.81 -9.23
C MET A 1 -40.26 -6.40 -9.02
N SER A 2 -39.84 -7.33 -9.88
CA SER A 2 -38.47 -7.84 -9.84
C SER A 2 -37.49 -6.82 -10.43
N VAL A 3 -36.21 -6.92 -10.11
CA VAL A 3 -35.17 -6.03 -10.67
C VAL A 3 -35.13 -6.15 -12.21
N GLY A 4 -35.27 -7.37 -12.75
CA GLY A 4 -35.33 -7.59 -14.20
C GLY A 4 -36.55 -6.94 -14.86
N GLU A 5 -37.72 -7.06 -14.24
CA GLU A 5 -38.95 -6.41 -14.73
C GLU A 5 -38.84 -4.88 -14.71
N TYR A 6 -38.20 -4.31 -13.69
CA TYR A 6 -37.92 -2.87 -13.63
C TYR A 6 -36.95 -2.44 -14.72
N SER A 7 -35.91 -3.23 -14.98
CA SER A 7 -34.89 -2.92 -16.00
C SER A 7 -35.46 -2.91 -17.41
N VAL A 8 -36.42 -3.79 -17.71
CA VAL A 8 -37.11 -3.84 -19.01
C VAL A 8 -38.13 -2.71 -19.16
N ASN A 9 -38.89 -2.39 -18.10
CA ASN A 9 -39.88 -1.31 -18.14
C ASN A 9 -39.25 0.09 -18.20
N LYS A 10 -38.01 0.26 -17.72
CA LYS A 10 -37.30 1.54 -17.74
C LYS A 10 -35.97 1.44 -18.50
N PRO A 11 -36.01 1.22 -19.83
CA PRO A 11 -34.82 0.93 -20.62
C PRO A 11 -33.82 2.08 -20.63
N VAL A 12 -34.28 3.33 -20.61
CA VAL A 12 -33.41 4.52 -20.61
C VAL A 12 -32.57 4.59 -19.32
N ILE A 13 -33.18 4.32 -18.17
CA ILE A 13 -32.47 4.35 -16.88
C ILE A 13 -31.50 3.17 -16.77
N SER A 14 -31.91 1.99 -17.24
CA SER A 14 -31.03 0.81 -17.29
C SER A 14 -29.81 1.06 -18.18
N TRP A 15 -30.02 1.62 -19.37
CA TRP A 15 -28.91 1.95 -20.28
C TRP A 15 -28.00 3.05 -19.76
N LEU A 16 -28.55 4.08 -19.11
CA LEU A 16 -27.75 5.11 -18.47
C LEU A 16 -26.83 4.51 -17.39
N LEU A 17 -27.36 3.60 -16.56
CA LEU A 17 -26.58 2.92 -15.54
C LEU A 17 -25.45 2.08 -16.16
N VAL A 18 -25.74 1.34 -17.23
CA VAL A 18 -24.73 0.56 -17.97
C VAL A 18 -23.63 1.47 -18.51
N VAL A 19 -23.98 2.59 -19.14
CA VAL A 19 -23.00 3.55 -19.69
C VAL A 19 -22.10 4.12 -18.58
N ILE A 20 -22.69 4.49 -17.44
CA ILE A 20 -21.92 5.01 -16.29
C ILE A 20 -21.00 3.94 -15.73
N MET A 21 -21.45 2.70 -15.57
CA MET A 21 -20.61 1.61 -15.05
C MET A 21 -19.47 1.26 -16.01
N VAL A 22 -19.74 1.21 -17.32
CA VAL A 22 -18.71 0.95 -18.33
C VAL A 22 -17.71 2.10 -18.39
N GLY A 23 -18.19 3.35 -18.49
CA GLY A 23 -17.32 4.52 -18.54
C GLY A 23 -16.48 4.69 -17.28
N GLY A 24 -17.09 4.58 -16.10
CA GLY A 24 -16.39 4.62 -14.82
C GLY A 24 -15.41 3.46 -14.65
N GLY A 25 -15.76 2.27 -15.14
CA GLY A 25 -14.87 1.12 -15.15
C GLY A 25 -13.63 1.30 -16.03
N LEU A 26 -13.79 1.87 -17.22
CA LEU A 26 -12.68 2.18 -18.13
C LEU A 26 -11.72 3.20 -17.51
N ILE A 27 -12.27 4.30 -16.99
CA ILE A 27 -11.49 5.35 -16.32
C ILE A 27 -10.75 4.76 -15.10
N GLY A 28 -11.44 3.96 -14.29
CA GLY A 28 -10.84 3.30 -13.14
C GLY A 28 -9.75 2.31 -13.53
N PHE A 29 -9.92 1.58 -14.62
CA PHE A 29 -8.93 0.64 -15.14
C PHE A 29 -7.66 1.33 -15.63
N GLU A 30 -7.80 2.47 -16.33
CA GLU A 30 -6.66 3.27 -16.79
C GLU A 30 -5.90 3.93 -15.63
N GLN A 31 -6.61 4.40 -14.61
CA GLN A 31 -6.02 5.04 -13.43
C GLN A 31 -5.50 4.04 -12.39
N MET A 32 -5.78 2.75 -12.57
CA MET A 32 -5.35 1.73 -11.61
C MET A 32 -3.83 1.62 -11.65
N GLY A 33 -3.17 2.09 -10.58
CA GLY A 33 -1.74 1.96 -10.40
C GLY A 33 -1.34 0.47 -10.40
N LYS A 34 -0.53 0.07 -11.38
CA LYS A 34 0.03 -1.27 -11.46
C LYS A 34 1.38 -1.27 -10.75
N LEU A 35 1.41 -1.77 -9.52
CA LEU A 35 2.67 -2.11 -8.88
C LEU A 35 3.00 -3.54 -9.32
N GLU A 36 3.91 -3.69 -10.28
CA GLU A 36 4.43 -4.98 -10.74
C GLU A 36 5.11 -5.73 -9.58
N ASP A 37 5.90 -5.00 -8.80
CA ASP A 37 6.41 -5.42 -7.50
C ASP A 37 5.96 -4.39 -6.44
N PRO A 38 4.99 -4.72 -5.56
CA PRO A 38 4.66 -3.82 -4.47
C PRO A 38 5.89 -3.64 -3.59
N ALA A 39 6.25 -2.39 -3.30
CA ALA A 39 7.38 -2.08 -2.43
C ALA A 39 7.11 -2.65 -1.02
N PHE A 40 7.64 -3.84 -0.74
CA PHE A 40 7.63 -4.40 0.60
C PHE A 40 8.55 -3.57 1.47
N THR A 41 7.97 -2.63 2.21
CA THR A 41 8.73 -1.83 3.18
C THR A 41 9.03 -2.74 4.37
N ILE A 42 10.16 -3.45 4.31
CA ILE A 42 10.70 -4.12 5.51
C ILE A 42 10.97 -3.01 6.51
N LYS A 43 10.23 -3.00 7.63
CA LYS A 43 10.39 -2.00 8.69
C LYS A 43 11.76 -2.22 9.34
N SER A 44 12.79 -1.58 8.80
CA SER A 44 14.14 -1.56 9.35
C SER A 44 14.42 -0.17 9.90
N ALA A 45 14.89 -0.13 11.13
CA ALA A 45 15.50 1.04 11.73
C ALA A 45 16.96 0.69 12.05
N LYS A 46 17.87 1.65 11.85
CA LYS A 46 19.27 1.54 12.27
C LYS A 46 19.56 2.64 13.27
N ILE A 47 20.16 2.25 14.39
CA ILE A 47 20.65 3.18 15.41
C ILE A 47 22.15 3.31 15.19
N LEU A 48 22.61 4.55 14.97
CA LEU A 48 24.01 4.86 14.66
C LEU A 48 24.60 5.67 15.81
N THR A 49 25.61 5.12 16.46
CA THR A 49 26.30 5.74 17.60
C THR A 49 27.79 5.82 17.31
N GLN A 50 28.33 7.03 17.25
CA GLN A 50 29.75 7.26 17.01
C GLN A 50 30.52 7.25 18.34
N TYR A 51 31.55 6.41 18.44
CA TYR A 51 32.43 6.37 19.61
C TYR A 51 33.91 6.45 19.19
N PRO A 52 34.39 7.66 18.83
CA PRO A 52 35.72 7.86 18.28
C PRO A 52 36.81 7.64 19.34
N GLY A 53 37.88 6.93 18.96
CA GLY A 53 39.05 6.69 19.82
C GLY A 53 38.98 5.41 20.65
N ALA A 54 37.84 4.72 20.68
CA ALA A 54 37.69 3.42 21.32
C ALA A 54 38.06 2.26 20.36
N THR A 55 38.56 1.17 20.92
CA THR A 55 38.78 -0.08 20.18
C THR A 55 37.43 -0.75 19.85
N ALA A 56 37.41 -1.59 18.81
CA ALA A 56 36.19 -2.33 18.43
C ALA A 56 35.60 -3.15 19.60
N ARG A 57 36.45 -3.63 20.52
CA ARG A 57 36.02 -4.38 21.70
C ARG A 57 35.28 -3.49 22.70
N GLU A 58 35.86 -2.33 23.03
CA GLU A 58 35.25 -1.38 23.96
C GLU A 58 33.90 -0.88 23.44
N VAL A 59 33.81 -0.56 22.14
CA VAL A 59 32.53 -0.15 21.51
C VAL A 59 31.46 -1.24 21.67
N GLN A 60 31.83 -2.51 21.53
CA GLN A 60 30.90 -3.62 21.70
C GLN A 60 30.47 -3.79 23.16
N GLU A 61 31.43 -3.89 24.08
CA GLU A 61 31.19 -4.21 25.49
C GLU A 61 30.49 -3.06 26.23
N GLU A 62 30.83 -1.81 25.93
CA GLU A 62 30.35 -0.63 26.67
C GLU A 62 29.18 0.10 26.01
N LEU A 63 28.91 -0.16 24.73
CA LEU A 63 27.91 0.61 23.98
C LEU A 63 26.93 -0.28 23.23
N THR A 64 27.38 -1.08 22.27
CA THR A 64 26.47 -1.94 21.49
C THR A 64 25.69 -2.91 22.37
N TYR A 65 26.37 -3.58 23.31
CA TYR A 65 25.72 -4.55 24.20
C TYR A 65 24.59 -3.93 25.02
N HIS A 66 24.82 -2.77 25.65
CA HIS A 66 23.80 -2.07 26.41
C HIS A 66 22.66 -1.54 25.55
N LEU A 67 22.93 -1.20 24.28
CA LEU A 67 21.93 -0.71 23.34
C LEU A 67 21.01 -1.83 22.82
N GLU A 68 21.51 -3.07 22.75
CA GLU A 68 20.76 -4.24 22.31
C GLU A 68 19.94 -4.88 23.45
N ASP A 69 20.41 -4.77 24.70
CA ASP A 69 19.78 -5.38 25.88
C ASP A 69 18.74 -4.46 26.58
N ALA A 70 18.72 -3.16 26.27
CA ALA A 70 17.80 -2.16 26.83
C ALA A 70 16.38 -2.21 26.24
#